data_AF-Q324L5-F1
#
_entry.id   AF-Q324L5-F1
#
_cell.length_a   1.000
_cell.length_b   1.000
_cell.length_c   1.000
_cell.angle_alpha   90.00
_cell.angle_beta   90.00
_cell.angle_gamma   90.00
#
_symmetry.space_group_name_H-M   'P 1'
#
loop_
_entity.id
_entity.type
_entity.pdbx_description
1 polymer ?
#
loop_
_entity_poly.entity_id
_entity_poly.type
_entity_poly.pdbx_seq_one_letter_code
_entity_poly.pdbx_strand_id
1 'polypeptide(L)'
;MRALPIADDVAGGIFALNGGDLGEDTGCVYYFAPDTLNWESLEVGYSEFLQWALSGDLDTFYENVRWQQWREDVIKLSATEAFTFYPFLWVQSEEARTRKVISLTELWEMQYQMKETFTQ
;
A
#
# COMPACT_ATOMS: atom_id res chain seq x y z
N MET A 1 0.96 -19.14 -2.92
CA MET A 1 0.99 -17.96 -2.04
C MET A 1 0.63 -18.38 -0.62
N ARG A 2 1.63 -18.62 0.21
CA ARG A 2 1.56 -18.63 1.67
C ARG A 2 1.83 -17.22 2.16
N ALA A 3 0.86 -16.35 1.95
CA ALA A 3 0.82 -15.02 2.51
C ALA A 3 -0.62 -14.70 2.85
N LEU A 4 -0.85 -14.02 3.96
CA LEU A 4 -2.18 -13.64 4.42
C LEU A 4 -2.28 -12.12 4.40
N PRO A 5 -3.09 -11.50 3.51
CA PRO A 5 -3.41 -10.09 3.62
C PRO A 5 -4.04 -9.80 5.00
N ILE A 6 -3.50 -8.81 5.70
CA ILE A 6 -3.92 -8.43 7.06
C ILE A 6 -4.46 -7.00 7.15
N ALA A 7 -4.10 -6.13 6.21
CA ALA A 7 -4.60 -4.76 6.10
C ALA A 7 -4.33 -4.18 4.71
N ASP A 8 -4.96 -3.06 4.41
CA ASP A 8 -4.74 -2.20 3.26
C ASP A 8 -4.77 -0.73 3.70
N ASP A 9 -4.19 0.14 2.88
CA ASP A 9 -4.27 1.58 3.07
C ASP A 9 -4.95 2.29 1.90
N VAL A 10 -5.46 3.48 2.19
CA VAL A 10 -6.18 4.33 1.22
C VAL A 10 -5.28 4.88 0.10
N ALA A 11 -3.95 4.75 0.22
CA ALA A 11 -3.01 5.13 -0.83
C ALA A 11 -2.71 3.96 -1.80
N GLY A 12 -3.25 2.77 -1.52
CA GLY A 12 -3.15 1.59 -2.36
C GLY A 12 -2.07 0.60 -1.98
N GLY A 13 -1.53 0.69 -0.78
CA GLY A 13 -0.65 -0.33 -0.23
C GLY A 13 -1.41 -1.48 0.41
N ILE A 14 -0.82 -2.68 0.37
CA ILE A 14 -1.38 -3.89 1.01
C ILE A 14 -0.38 -4.48 1.98
N PHE A 15 -0.82 -4.76 3.20
CA PHE A 15 -0.02 -5.41 4.22
C PHE A 15 -0.38 -6.89 4.27
N ALA A 16 0.63 -7.76 4.25
CA ALA A 16 0.44 -9.20 4.35
C ALA A 16 1.42 -9.84 5.32
N LEU A 17 0.97 -10.82 6.09
CA LEU A 17 1.83 -11.66 6.91
C LEU A 17 2.49 -12.72 6.03
N ASN A 18 3.83 -12.75 6.01
CA ASN A 18 4.61 -13.70 5.23
C ASN A 18 4.54 -15.11 5.85
N GLY A 19 3.98 -16.06 5.11
CA GLY A 19 3.96 -17.48 5.43
C GLY A 19 5.01 -18.31 4.69
N GLY A 20 5.96 -17.66 4.01
CA GLY A 20 7.09 -18.27 3.31
C GLY A 20 7.14 -18.01 1.79
N ASP A 21 6.20 -17.26 1.22
CA ASP A 21 6.16 -16.97 -0.23
C ASP A 21 6.51 -15.51 -0.60
N LEU A 22 6.67 -14.59 0.37
CA LEU A 22 7.04 -13.19 0.11
C LEU A 22 8.55 -12.91 0.30
N GLY A 23 9.22 -13.73 1.11
CA GLY A 23 10.66 -13.71 1.36
C GLY A 23 11.04 -14.70 2.47
N GLU A 24 12.29 -14.64 2.94
CA GLU A 24 12.90 -15.68 3.79
C GLU A 24 12.44 -15.64 5.27
N ASP A 25 11.98 -14.48 5.74
CA ASP A 25 11.59 -14.14 7.12
C ASP A 25 10.10 -14.44 7.39
N THR A 26 9.76 -15.73 7.44
CA THR A 26 8.42 -16.18 7.80
C THR A 26 7.95 -15.60 9.13
N GLY A 27 6.73 -15.04 9.17
CA GLY A 27 6.14 -14.39 10.33
C GLY A 27 6.29 -12.87 10.36
N CYS A 28 7.06 -12.28 9.44
CA CYS A 28 7.16 -10.84 9.27
C CYS A 28 6.03 -10.29 8.39
N VAL A 29 5.66 -9.03 8.64
CA VAL A 29 4.71 -8.28 7.82
C VAL A 29 5.45 -7.67 6.64
N TYR A 30 4.85 -7.83 5.47
CA TYR A 30 5.30 -7.24 4.22
C TYR A 30 4.33 -6.18 3.76
N TYR A 31 4.86 -5.15 3.12
CA TYR A 31 4.11 -4.10 2.46
C TYR A 31 4.25 -4.26 0.95
N PHE A 32 3.14 -4.41 0.25
CA PHE A 32 3.10 -4.27 -1.20
C PHE A 32 3.05 -2.77 -1.51
N ALA A 33 4.22 -2.19 -1.79
CA ALA A 33 4.35 -0.76 -1.92
C ALA A 33 3.80 -0.28 -3.27
N PRO A 34 2.87 0.69 -3.29
CA PRO A 34 2.20 1.11 -4.52
C PRO A 34 3.11 1.93 -5.45
N ASP A 35 4.29 2.34 -5.00
CA ASP A 35 5.30 3.05 -5.78
C ASP A 35 6.37 2.12 -6.36
N THR A 36 6.69 0.99 -5.72
CA THR A 36 7.65 0.03 -6.27
C THR A 36 6.99 -1.18 -6.93
N LEU A 37 5.72 -1.44 -6.64
CA LEU A 37 4.99 -2.65 -7.02
C LEU A 37 5.69 -3.93 -6.55
N ASN A 38 6.43 -3.85 -5.45
CA ASN A 38 7.15 -4.97 -4.84
C ASN A 38 6.67 -5.23 -3.42
N TRP A 39 6.87 -6.47 -2.99
CA TRP A 39 6.69 -6.86 -1.59
C TRP A 39 7.96 -6.51 -0.82
N GLU A 40 7.84 -5.63 0.16
CA GLU A 40 8.93 -5.14 0.98
C GLU A 40 8.73 -5.60 2.42
N SER A 41 9.73 -6.25 3.03
CA SER A 41 9.62 -6.64 4.43
C SER A 41 9.66 -5.39 5.30
N LEU A 42 8.73 -5.29 6.25
CA LEU A 42 8.76 -4.26 7.29
C LEU A 42 9.60 -4.69 8.49
N GLU A 43 10.19 -5.89 8.44
CA GLU A 43 11.04 -6.47 9.49
C GLU A 43 10.37 -6.55 10.88
N VAL A 44 9.04 -6.58 10.91
CA VAL A 44 8.22 -6.60 12.13
C VAL A 44 7.19 -7.72 12.11
N GLY A 45 6.86 -8.26 13.27
CA GLY A 45 5.77 -9.22 13.43
C GLY A 45 4.38 -8.57 13.46
N TYR A 46 3.32 -9.39 13.48
CA TYR A 46 1.93 -8.91 13.49
C TYR A 46 1.60 -7.97 14.68
N SER A 47 2.07 -8.30 15.89
CA SER A 47 1.79 -7.47 17.08
C SER A 47 2.47 -6.11 17.03
N GLU A 48 3.71 -6.06 16.52
CA GLU A 48 4.47 -4.82 16.32
C GLU A 48 3.85 -3.97 15.22
N PHE A 49 3.41 -4.60 14.13
CA PHE A 49 2.62 -3.94 13.08
C PHE A 49 1.35 -3.31 13.65
N LEU A 50 0.58 -4.02 14.49
CA LEU A 50 -0.63 -3.47 15.08
C LEU A 50 -0.32 -2.30 16.04
N GLN A 51 0.77 -2.40 16.82
CA GLN A 51 1.24 -1.30 17.65
C GLN A 51 1.59 -0.07 16.79
N TRP A 52 2.32 -0.28 15.69
CA TRP A 52 2.67 0.78 14.75
C TRP A 52 1.43 1.41 14.10
N ALA A 53 0.47 0.61 13.64
CA ALA A 53 -0.76 1.11 13.01
C ALA A 53 -1.61 1.98 13.96
N LEU A 54 -1.56 1.70 15.27
CA LEU A 54 -2.36 2.42 16.28
C LEU A 54 -1.63 3.58 16.95
N SER A 55 -0.29 3.54 17.02
CA SER A 55 0.50 4.48 17.85
C SER A 55 1.86 4.86 17.27
N GLY A 56 2.20 4.36 16.09
CA GLY A 56 3.44 4.65 15.39
C GLY A 56 3.43 5.99 14.65
N ASP A 57 4.55 6.29 14.01
CA ASP A 57 4.71 7.49 13.19
C ASP A 57 4.16 7.28 11.77
N LEU A 58 2.84 7.39 11.66
CA LEU A 58 2.15 7.36 10.37
C LEU A 58 2.38 8.65 9.56
N ASP A 59 2.91 9.71 10.19
CA ASP A 59 3.16 10.97 9.51
C ASP A 59 4.38 10.84 8.60
N THR A 60 5.46 10.23 9.09
CA THR A 60 6.64 9.90 8.29
C THR A 60 6.33 8.82 7.24
N PHE A 61 5.63 7.74 7.61
CA PHE A 61 5.36 6.64 6.67
C PHE A 61 4.55 7.08 5.45
N TYR A 62 3.57 7.97 5.64
CA TYR A 62 2.68 8.44 4.56
C TYR A 62 3.06 9.83 4.02
N GLU A 63 4.26 10.35 4.32
CA GLU A 63 4.66 11.72 3.95
C GLU A 63 4.56 11.96 2.44
N ASN A 64 4.94 10.96 1.64
CA ASN A 64 5.05 11.06 0.18
C ASN A 64 3.71 10.91 -0.55
N VAL A 65 2.65 10.49 0.15
CA VAL A 65 1.31 10.26 -0.43
C VAL A 65 0.23 11.18 0.15
N ARG A 66 0.55 11.99 1.17
CA ARG A 66 -0.38 12.95 1.79
C ARG A 66 -0.45 14.27 1.03
N TRP A 67 -1.61 14.91 1.08
CA TRP A 67 -1.87 16.23 0.49
C TRP A 67 -2.63 17.15 1.43
N GLN A 68 -2.70 18.45 1.13
CA GLN A 68 -3.24 19.43 2.07
C GLN A 68 -4.61 19.06 2.68
N GLN A 69 -5.55 18.50 1.89
CA GLN A 69 -6.89 18.08 2.36
C GLN A 69 -7.06 16.56 2.49
N TRP A 70 -5.98 15.80 2.72
CA TRP A 70 -6.06 14.34 2.74
C TRP A 70 -7.03 13.82 3.81
N ARG A 71 -7.12 14.47 4.97
CA ARG A 71 -8.00 14.04 6.06
C ARG A 71 -9.48 14.17 5.69
N GLU A 72 -9.84 15.31 5.10
CA GLU A 72 -11.21 15.58 4.65
C GLU A 72 -11.64 14.70 3.49
N ASP A 73 -10.70 14.24 2.68
CA ASP A 73 -10.98 13.35 1.56
C ASP A 73 -11.07 11.88 2.02
N VAL A 74 -10.14 11.42 2.87
CA VAL A 74 -10.14 10.06 3.42
C VAL A 74 -11.39 9.75 4.23
N ILE A 75 -11.92 10.70 5.02
CA ILE A 75 -13.14 10.47 5.83
C ILE A 75 -14.39 10.21 4.99
N LYS A 76 -14.37 10.51 3.69
CA LYS A 76 -15.48 10.27 2.76
C LYS A 76 -15.44 8.88 2.14
N LEU A 77 -14.32 8.16 2.25
CA LEU A 77 -14.16 6.83 1.65
C LEU A 77 -14.90 5.78 2.48
N SER A 78 -15.47 4.80 1.79
CA SER A 78 -15.88 3.54 2.41
C SER A 78 -14.68 2.62 2.65
N ALA A 79 -14.86 1.59 3.48
CA ALA A 79 -13.82 0.59 3.77
C ALA A 79 -13.42 -0.28 2.56
N THR A 80 -14.05 -0.10 1.40
CA THR A 80 -13.75 -0.84 0.16
C THR A 80 -13.19 0.04 -0.95
N GLU A 81 -12.85 1.28 -0.63
CA GLU A 81 -12.37 2.29 -1.57
C GLU A 81 -10.98 2.80 -1.18
N ALA A 82 -10.24 3.23 -2.20
CA ALA A 82 -8.93 3.84 -2.05
C ALA A 82 -8.68 4.85 -3.17
N PHE A 83 -7.60 5.62 -3.02
CA PHE A 83 -7.15 6.56 -4.03
C PHE A 83 -6.20 5.87 -5.02
N THR A 84 -6.47 6.05 -6.31
CA THR A 84 -5.48 5.88 -7.37
C THR A 84 -4.91 7.24 -7.77
N PHE A 85 -3.67 7.23 -8.24
CA PHE A 85 -2.90 8.44 -8.56
C PHE A 85 -2.57 8.49 -10.05
N TYR A 86 -2.59 9.69 -10.64
CA TYR A 86 -2.11 9.91 -12.01
C TYR A 86 -1.22 11.18 -12.11
N PRO A 87 0.02 11.09 -12.61
CA PRO A 87 0.70 9.85 -13.03
C PRO A 87 0.79 8.84 -11.88
N PHE A 88 0.94 7.55 -12.19
CA PHE A 88 0.95 6.49 -11.17
C PHE A 88 2.16 6.62 -10.23
N LEU A 89 2.04 6.13 -8.99
CA LEU A 89 3.09 6.24 -7.98
C LEU A 89 4.39 5.56 -8.42
N TRP A 90 4.29 4.44 -9.15
CA TRP A 90 5.43 3.74 -9.75
C TRP A 90 6.03 4.39 -11.01
N VAL A 91 5.48 5.53 -11.45
CA VAL A 91 6.04 6.31 -12.54
C VAL A 91 6.73 7.54 -11.96
N GLN A 92 8.04 7.63 -12.14
CA GLN A 92 8.79 8.84 -11.81
C GLN A 92 8.34 9.98 -12.72
N SER A 93 7.78 11.04 -12.13
CA SER A 93 7.27 12.21 -12.86
C SER A 93 7.45 13.47 -12.02
N GLU A 94 7.75 14.58 -12.67
CA GLU A 94 7.79 15.94 -12.06
C GLU A 94 6.40 16.61 -12.09
N GLU A 95 5.42 15.99 -12.75
CA GLU A 95 4.06 16.51 -12.83
C GLU A 95 3.30 16.33 -11.51
N ALA A 96 2.45 17.31 -11.18
CA ALA A 96 1.58 17.20 -10.03
C ALA A 96 0.60 16.03 -10.20
N ARG A 97 0.55 15.13 -9.20
CA ARG A 97 -0.36 13.99 -9.24
C ARG A 97 -1.80 14.40 -8.94
N THR A 98 -2.70 13.93 -9.79
CA THR A 98 -4.15 13.90 -9.55
C THR A 98 -4.54 12.59 -8.88
N ARG A 99 -5.73 12.58 -8.26
CA ARG A 99 -6.26 11.39 -7.56
C ARG A 99 -7.68 11.11 -8.00
N LYS A 100 -8.05 9.84 -7.98
CA LYS A 100 -9.43 9.37 -8.18
C LYS A 100 -9.74 8.30 -7.14
N VAL A 101 -10.97 8.28 -6.64
CA VAL A 101 -11.46 7.19 -5.79
C VAL A 101 -11.88 6.02 -6.68
N ILE A 102 -11.37 4.83 -6.38
CA ILE A 102 -11.72 3.56 -7.03
C ILE A 102 -11.92 2.47 -5.98
N SER A 103 -12.47 1.31 -6.39
CA SER A 103 -12.59 0.17 -5.48
C SER A 103 -11.21 -0.46 -5.20
N LEU A 104 -11.03 -1.02 -4.00
CA LEU A 104 -9.81 -1.77 -3.64
C LEU A 104 -9.55 -2.94 -4.61
N THR A 105 -10.61 -3.60 -5.08
CA THR A 105 -10.49 -4.69 -6.07
C THR A 105 -9.90 -4.18 -7.38
N GLU A 106 -10.43 -3.08 -7.91
CA GLU A 106 -9.92 -2.46 -9.14
C GLU A 106 -8.47 -1.99 -8.98
N LEU A 107 -8.14 -1.39 -7.83
CA LEU A 107 -6.79 -0.94 -7.52
C LEU A 107 -5.78 -2.11 -7.49
N TRP A 108 -6.14 -3.19 -6.81
CA TRP A 108 -5.33 -4.40 -6.73
C TRP A 108 -5.12 -5.05 -8.11
N GLU A 109 -6.19 -5.23 -8.88
CA GLU A 109 -6.11 -5.82 -10.22
C GLU A 109 -5.17 -4.99 -11.12
N MET A 110 -5.29 -3.66 -11.08
CA MET A 110 -4.44 -2.76 -11.84
C MET A 110 -2.96 -2.87 -11.41
N GLN A 111 -2.67 -2.77 -10.12
CA GLN A 111 -1.30 -2.83 -9.61
C GLN A 111 -0.65 -4.20 -9.88
N TYR A 112 -1.40 -5.28 -9.71
CA TYR A 112 -0.91 -6.64 -9.95
C TYR A 112 -0.60 -6.86 -11.44
N GLN A 113 -1.49 -6.41 -12.35
CA GLN A 113 -1.23 -6.47 -13.79
C GLN A 113 0.02 -5.67 -14.18
N MET A 114 0.23 -4.50 -13.58
CA MET A 114 1.42 -3.68 -13.84
C MET A 114 2.68 -4.35 -13.31
N LYS A 115 2.64 -4.96 -12.12
CA LYS A 115 3.75 -5.75 -11.58
C LYS A 115 4.19 -6.85 -12.56
N GLU A 116 3.24 -7.62 -13.09
CA GLU A 116 3.51 -8.69 -14.06
C GLU A 116 4.11 -8.15 -15.36
N THR A 117 3.80 -6.90 -15.73
CA THR A 117 4.36 -6.24 -16.92
C THR A 117 5.79 -5.77 -16.70
N PHE A 118 6.12 -5.27 -15.51
CA PHE A 118 7.48 -4.80 -15.17
C PHE A 118 8.46 -5.94 -14.79
N THR A 119 7.94 -7.13 -14.51
CA THR A 119 8.75 -8.31 -14.16
C THR A 119 9.12 -9.16 -15.39
N GLN A 120 8.55 -8.85 -16.56
CA GLN A 120 8.88 -9.45 -17.87
C GLN A 120 9.95 -8.65 -18.61
#